data_AF-A0A2V0PDC7-F1
#
_entry.id   AF-A0A2V0PDC7-F1
#
_cell.length_a   1.000
_cell.length_b   1.000
_cell.length_c   1.000
_cell.angle_alpha   90.00
_cell.angle_beta   90.00
_cell.angle_gamma   90.00
#
_symmetry.space_group_name_H-M   'P 1'
#
loop_
_entity.id
_entity.type
_entity.pdbx_description
1 polymer ?
#
loop_
_entity_poly.entity_id
_entity_poly.type
_entity_poly.pdbx_seq_one_letter_code
_entity_poly.pdbx_strand_id
1 'polypeptide(L)'
;MCALAAPARALGAQGHARRSSRPALTLLHSSARRRAGVCRVLTESVDLAVGTKAPDFALPEPLTGKTVTLADVSAGAKATLVCFICNHCPYVVLLKDAIKAVAADYSARGVGVVAISSNSVETHPQDGPDAMAKDARELGYPFPYLYDATQDVARAFKVACTPEFFVFDADLGLVYHGQFDDSRPKNGVTPTGKDLRAALDAVLAGQPAPKGRPSIGCNLKWHPGQEPDWYGTQQVKK
;
A
#
# COMPACT_ATOMS: atom_id res chain seq x y z
N MET A 1 -36.52 92.44 22.98
CA MET A 1 -37.52 92.73 24.04
C MET A 1 -38.13 91.41 24.51
N CYS A 2 -38.14 91.19 25.83
CA CYS A 2 -38.72 90.08 26.63
C CYS A 2 -38.27 88.64 26.27
N ALA A 3 -37.42 87.92 27.03
CA ALA A 3 -37.25 87.65 28.47
C ALA A 3 -38.21 86.60 29.07
N LEU A 4 -37.62 85.80 29.99
CA LEU A 4 -38.18 84.92 31.04
C LEU A 4 -38.29 83.42 30.67
N ALA A 5 -37.49 82.50 31.21
CA ALA A 5 -37.16 82.09 32.59
C ALA A 5 -37.98 80.85 33.05
N ALA A 6 -37.25 79.86 33.59
CA ALA A 6 -37.62 78.53 34.12
C ALA A 6 -38.47 78.62 35.44
N PRO A 7 -38.78 77.56 36.27
CA PRO A 7 -38.10 76.26 36.43
C PRO A 7 -38.88 75.01 36.99
N ALA A 8 -38.13 73.90 37.09
CA ALA A 8 -37.97 72.94 38.21
C ALA A 8 -39.01 71.84 38.60
N ARG A 9 -38.41 70.62 38.76
CA ARG A 9 -38.51 69.63 39.87
C ARG A 9 -39.78 68.75 39.99
N ALA A 10 -39.76 67.49 40.43
CA ALA A 10 -38.71 66.56 40.87
C ALA A 10 -39.22 65.09 40.98
N LEU A 11 -38.26 64.16 41.11
CA LEU A 11 -38.24 62.93 41.93
C LEU A 11 -39.00 61.65 41.51
N GLY A 12 -38.25 60.54 41.42
CA GLY A 12 -38.79 59.19 41.54
C GLY A 12 -37.84 58.03 41.19
N ALA A 13 -36.95 57.66 42.13
CA ALA A 13 -36.34 56.33 42.41
C ALA A 13 -35.87 55.44 41.23
N GLN A 14 -34.55 55.26 41.01
CA GLN A 14 -33.69 54.23 41.62
C GLN A 14 -34.23 52.78 41.63
N GLY A 15 -33.60 51.93 40.81
CA GLY A 15 -33.72 50.48 40.83
C GLY A 15 -32.62 49.82 40.01
N HIS A 16 -31.40 49.72 40.57
CA HIS A 16 -30.33 48.90 40.03
C HIS A 16 -30.64 47.41 40.24
N ALA A 17 -30.71 46.63 39.16
CA ALA A 17 -30.54 45.18 39.22
C ALA A 17 -29.75 44.66 38.00
N ARG A 18 -28.48 44.43 38.30
CA ARG A 18 -27.43 43.62 37.68
C ARG A 18 -27.79 42.70 36.49
N ARG A 19 -26.94 42.83 35.47
CA ARG A 19 -26.55 41.84 34.44
C ARG A 19 -26.63 40.39 34.90
N SER A 20 -27.16 39.53 34.04
CA SER A 20 -26.63 38.18 33.76
C SER A 20 -27.32 37.60 32.52
N SER A 21 -26.91 38.05 31.33
CA SER A 21 -27.21 37.35 30.09
C SER A 21 -26.33 36.09 30.04
N ARG A 22 -26.91 34.94 30.37
CA ARG A 22 -26.28 33.64 30.12
C ARG A 22 -26.08 33.48 28.60
N PRO A 23 -24.86 33.27 28.09
CA PRO A 23 -24.73 32.81 26.72
C PRO A 23 -25.24 31.36 26.69
N ALA A 24 -26.18 31.07 25.78
CA ALA A 24 -26.50 29.70 25.43
C ALA A 24 -25.24 29.09 24.83
N LEU A 25 -24.60 28.20 25.58
CA LEU A 25 -23.47 27.41 25.12
C LEU A 25 -24.01 26.40 24.11
N THR A 26 -24.07 26.80 22.84
CA THR A 26 -24.32 25.87 21.74
C THR A 26 -23.17 24.87 21.76
N LEU A 27 -23.44 23.64 22.23
CA LEU A 27 -22.55 22.50 22.07
C LEU A 27 -22.43 22.24 20.56
N LEU A 28 -21.46 22.91 19.94
CA LEU A 28 -20.84 22.45 18.70
C LEU A 28 -20.29 21.07 19.02
N HIS A 29 -21.06 20.04 18.67
CA HIS A 29 -20.54 18.70 18.53
C HIS A 29 -19.53 18.78 17.38
N SER A 30 -18.30 19.16 17.70
CA SER A 30 -17.15 18.91 16.86
C SER A 30 -17.09 17.40 16.75
N SER A 31 -17.68 16.87 15.69
CA SER A 31 -17.38 15.54 15.21
C SER A 31 -15.92 15.60 14.78
N ALA A 32 -15.01 15.41 15.74
CA ALA A 32 -13.65 15.05 15.46
C ALA A 32 -13.75 13.78 14.62
N ARG A 33 -13.68 13.93 13.28
CA ARG A 33 -13.45 12.81 12.39
C ARG A 33 -12.15 12.22 12.91
N ARG A 34 -12.24 11.08 13.60
CA ARG A 34 -11.07 10.25 13.84
C ARG A 34 -10.50 10.04 12.44
N ARG A 35 -9.34 10.62 12.14
CA ARG A 35 -8.60 10.20 10.96
C ARG A 35 -8.40 8.71 11.18
N ALA A 36 -9.09 7.88 10.39
CA ALA A 36 -8.87 6.45 10.36
C ALA A 36 -7.46 6.26 9.80
N GLY A 37 -6.46 6.44 10.65
CA GLY A 37 -5.07 6.24 10.31
C GLY A 37 -4.88 4.75 10.17
N VAL A 38 -4.67 4.27 8.95
CA VAL A 38 -4.27 2.88 8.69
C VAL A 38 -2.91 2.68 9.36
N CYS A 39 -2.92 2.04 10.54
CA CYS A 39 -1.72 1.80 11.32
C CYS A 39 -0.83 0.77 10.61
N ARG A 40 0.49 0.93 10.75
CA ARG A 40 1.46 -0.05 10.30
C ARG A 40 1.45 -1.27 11.24
N VAL A 41 1.06 -2.42 10.73
CA VAL A 41 1.08 -3.69 11.46
C VAL A 41 1.91 -4.73 10.70
N LEU A 42 2.72 -5.48 11.42
CA LEU A 42 3.49 -6.60 10.87
C LEU A 42 2.51 -7.71 10.49
N THR A 43 2.51 -8.11 9.22
CA THR A 43 1.49 -8.98 8.63
C THR A 43 2.15 -10.03 7.75
N GLU A 44 1.65 -11.27 7.83
CA GLU A 44 2.01 -12.38 6.95
C GLU A 44 1.13 -12.40 5.68
N SER A 45 1.65 -12.93 4.57
CA SER A 45 0.83 -13.22 3.39
C SER A 45 -0.20 -14.31 3.69
N VAL A 46 -1.35 -14.26 3.01
CA VAL A 46 -2.38 -15.31 3.07
C VAL A 46 -1.85 -16.59 2.41
N ASP A 47 -2.31 -17.77 2.81
CA ASP A 47 -1.97 -19.01 2.09
C ASP A 47 -2.87 -19.16 0.85
N LEU A 48 -2.27 -19.40 -0.31
CA LEU A 48 -2.97 -19.59 -1.58
C LEU A 48 -2.65 -20.96 -2.18
N ALA A 49 -3.67 -21.61 -2.74
CA ALA A 49 -3.51 -22.92 -3.35
C ALA A 49 -2.62 -22.83 -4.61
N VAL A 50 -1.65 -23.74 -4.72
CA VAL A 50 -0.91 -23.98 -5.96
C VAL A 50 -1.91 -24.30 -7.09
N GLY A 51 -1.65 -23.77 -8.28
CA GLY A 51 -2.52 -23.87 -9.44
C GLY A 51 -3.60 -22.80 -9.53
N THR A 52 -3.76 -21.94 -8.51
CA THR A 52 -4.64 -20.76 -8.60
C THR A 52 -4.22 -19.92 -9.81
N LYS A 53 -5.17 -19.59 -10.69
CA LYS A 53 -4.87 -18.77 -11.87
C LYS A 53 -4.55 -17.34 -11.49
N ALA A 54 -3.53 -16.78 -12.14
CA ALA A 54 -3.20 -15.36 -12.01
C ALA A 54 -4.43 -14.50 -12.38
N PRO A 55 -4.91 -13.63 -11.47
CA PRO A 55 -5.90 -12.63 -11.85
C PRO A 55 -5.34 -11.68 -12.90
N ASP A 56 -6.15 -11.37 -13.91
CA ASP A 56 -5.76 -10.42 -14.96
C ASP A 56 -5.72 -8.99 -14.42
N PHE A 57 -4.95 -8.13 -15.09
CA PHE A 57 -4.85 -6.71 -14.79
C PHE A 57 -4.49 -5.89 -16.02
N ALA A 58 -4.85 -4.61 -15.99
CA ALA A 58 -4.39 -3.58 -16.90
C ALA A 58 -4.13 -2.32 -16.08
N LEU A 59 -2.87 -2.01 -15.80
CA LEU A 59 -2.48 -0.95 -14.87
C LEU A 59 -1.54 0.06 -15.53
N PRO A 60 -1.63 1.35 -15.16
CA PRO A 60 -0.69 2.36 -15.62
C PRO A 60 0.68 2.17 -14.98
N GLU A 61 1.73 2.33 -15.78
CA GLU A 61 3.13 2.46 -15.35
C GLU A 61 3.47 3.95 -15.23
N PRO A 62 3.63 4.51 -14.01
CA PRO A 62 3.86 5.94 -13.83
C PRO A 62 5.13 6.48 -14.52
N LEU A 63 6.17 5.65 -14.66
CA LEU A 63 7.43 6.09 -15.28
C LEU A 63 7.30 6.37 -16.78
N THR A 64 6.53 5.55 -17.50
CA THR A 64 6.42 5.60 -18.96
C THR A 64 5.07 6.15 -19.44
N GLY A 65 4.06 6.18 -18.58
CA GLY A 65 2.68 6.52 -18.92
C GLY A 65 1.93 5.43 -19.68
N LYS A 66 2.56 4.27 -19.95
CA LYS A 66 1.92 3.16 -20.65
C LYS A 66 1.01 2.38 -19.72
N THR A 67 -0.05 1.81 -20.27
CA THR A 67 -0.79 0.73 -19.59
C THR A 67 -0.09 -0.59 -19.90
N VAL A 68 0.11 -1.41 -18.87
CA VAL A 68 0.72 -2.73 -18.97
C VAL A 68 -0.29 -3.75 -18.46
N THR A 69 -0.47 -4.82 -19.23
CA THR A 69 -1.36 -5.93 -18.89
C THR A 69 -0.60 -7.15 -18.40
N LEU A 70 -1.28 -8.10 -17.75
CA LEU A 70 -0.68 -9.40 -17.43
C LEU A 70 -0.19 -10.10 -18.71
N ALA A 71 -0.98 -10.03 -19.78
CA ALA A 71 -0.64 -10.62 -21.08
C ALA A 71 0.66 -10.03 -21.67
N ASP A 72 0.88 -8.72 -21.53
CA ASP A 72 2.14 -8.08 -21.97
C ASP A 72 3.34 -8.61 -21.19
N VAL A 73 3.19 -8.83 -19.88
CA VAL A 73 4.25 -9.34 -19.01
C VAL A 73 4.54 -10.81 -19.26
N SER A 74 3.51 -11.62 -19.51
CA SER A 74 3.64 -13.07 -19.67
C SER A 74 3.90 -13.52 -21.10
N ALA A 75 3.86 -12.62 -22.09
CA ALA A 75 4.02 -12.95 -23.50
C ALA A 75 5.37 -13.65 -23.78
N GLY A 76 5.31 -14.94 -24.14
CA GLY A 76 6.49 -15.76 -24.40
C GLY A 76 7.33 -16.11 -23.17
N ALA A 77 6.85 -15.77 -21.97
CA ALA A 77 7.54 -16.06 -20.73
C ALA A 77 7.36 -17.53 -20.32
N LYS A 78 8.42 -18.13 -19.78
CA LYS A 78 8.40 -19.48 -19.19
C LYS A 78 7.81 -19.49 -17.78
N ALA A 79 7.88 -18.34 -17.11
CA ALA A 79 7.31 -18.08 -15.81
C ALA A 79 7.01 -16.58 -15.70
N THR A 80 6.09 -16.20 -14.82
CA THR A 80 5.77 -14.80 -14.53
C THR A 80 5.93 -14.51 -13.04
N LEU A 81 6.71 -13.50 -12.69
CA LEU A 81 6.88 -12.99 -11.33
C LEU A 81 6.10 -11.69 -11.16
N VAL A 82 5.11 -11.72 -10.27
CA VAL A 82 4.35 -10.53 -9.83
C VAL A 82 4.76 -10.19 -8.40
N CYS A 83 5.21 -8.96 -8.20
CA CYS A 83 5.67 -8.45 -6.91
C CYS A 83 4.75 -7.31 -6.44
N PHE A 84 4.09 -7.46 -5.29
CA PHE A 84 3.43 -6.33 -4.64
C PHE A 84 4.42 -5.64 -3.70
N ILE A 85 4.77 -4.40 -4.03
CA ILE A 85 5.79 -3.60 -3.32
C ILE A 85 5.26 -2.19 -3.04
N CYS A 86 6.06 -1.35 -2.38
CA CYS A 86 5.77 0.06 -2.19
C CYS A 86 7.07 0.85 -1.95
N ASN A 87 6.98 2.18 -1.86
CA ASN A 87 8.18 3.01 -1.81
C ASN A 87 8.75 3.13 -0.40
N HIS A 88 7.89 3.13 0.62
CA HIS A 88 8.26 3.51 1.99
C HIS A 88 8.46 2.35 2.98
N CYS A 89 7.88 1.17 2.72
CA CYS A 89 7.92 0.07 3.68
C CYS A 89 9.38 -0.36 3.91
N PRO A 90 9.89 -0.40 5.15
CA PRO A 90 11.29 -0.74 5.38
C PRO A 90 11.64 -2.19 4.99
N TYR A 91 10.65 -3.08 4.90
CA TYR A 91 10.85 -4.42 4.35
C TYR A 91 11.09 -4.36 2.85
N VAL A 92 10.36 -3.51 2.12
CA VAL A 92 10.61 -3.30 0.68
C VAL A 92 11.91 -2.55 0.47
N VAL A 93 12.16 -1.48 1.21
CA VAL A 93 13.41 -0.68 1.11
C VAL A 93 14.64 -1.56 1.27
N LEU A 94 14.62 -2.51 2.21
CA LEU A 94 15.69 -3.49 2.38
C LEU A 94 15.93 -4.33 1.11
N LEU A 95 14.87 -4.67 0.37
CA LEU A 95 14.91 -5.60 -0.75
C LEU A 95 15.06 -4.95 -2.14
N LYS A 96 14.93 -3.63 -2.30
CA LYS A 96 14.84 -2.99 -3.63
C LYS A 96 15.97 -3.39 -4.58
N ASP A 97 17.23 -3.28 -4.15
CA ASP A 97 18.38 -3.67 -4.96
C ASP A 97 18.42 -5.17 -5.28
N ALA A 98 18.00 -6.01 -4.32
CA ALA A 98 17.97 -7.46 -4.51
C ALA A 98 16.82 -7.89 -5.44
N ILE A 99 15.65 -7.25 -5.36
CA ILE A 99 14.53 -7.45 -6.30
C ILE A 99 14.96 -7.05 -7.70
N LYS A 100 15.64 -5.91 -7.84
CA LYS A 100 16.24 -5.48 -9.12
C LYS A 100 17.19 -6.54 -9.68
N ALA A 101 18.10 -7.05 -8.86
CA ALA A 101 19.06 -8.07 -9.27
C ALA A 101 18.37 -9.38 -9.70
N VAL A 102 17.43 -9.89 -8.88
CA VAL A 102 16.63 -11.07 -9.24
C VAL A 102 15.89 -10.83 -10.55
N ALA A 103 15.22 -9.70 -10.72
CA ALA A 103 14.50 -9.44 -11.96
C ALA A 103 15.43 -9.41 -13.17
N ALA A 104 16.61 -8.78 -13.08
CA ALA A 104 17.58 -8.78 -14.16
C ALA A 104 18.06 -10.19 -14.52
N ASP A 105 18.41 -11.00 -13.51
CA ASP A 105 18.92 -12.37 -13.70
C ASP A 105 17.90 -13.28 -14.39
N TYR A 106 16.61 -13.15 -14.03
CA TYR A 106 15.55 -14.05 -14.50
C TYR A 106 14.85 -13.55 -15.76
N SER A 107 14.74 -12.25 -15.99
CA SER A 107 14.28 -11.71 -17.27
C SER A 107 15.18 -12.19 -18.42
N ALA A 108 16.50 -12.23 -18.21
CA ALA A 108 17.45 -12.79 -19.19
C ALA A 108 17.25 -14.30 -19.47
N ARG A 109 16.52 -15.01 -18.61
CA ARG A 109 16.25 -16.45 -18.69
C ARG A 109 14.81 -16.75 -19.14
N GLY A 110 14.05 -15.73 -19.51
CA GLY A 110 12.68 -15.85 -20.03
C GLY A 110 11.59 -15.78 -18.96
N VAL A 111 11.84 -15.12 -17.84
CA VAL A 111 10.81 -14.81 -16.83
C VAL A 111 10.24 -13.42 -17.09
N GLY A 112 8.92 -13.30 -17.19
CA GLY A 112 8.24 -12.01 -17.18
C GLY A 112 8.20 -11.46 -15.76
N VAL A 113 8.58 -10.20 -15.54
CA VAL A 113 8.63 -9.61 -14.20
C VAL A 113 7.85 -8.31 -14.16
N VAL A 114 7.03 -8.12 -13.13
CA VAL A 114 6.26 -6.90 -12.90
C VAL A 114 6.16 -6.61 -11.40
N ALA A 115 6.23 -5.34 -11.06
CA ALA A 115 5.95 -4.85 -9.70
C ALA A 115 4.67 -4.02 -9.69
N ILE A 116 3.91 -4.08 -8.59
CA ILE A 116 2.64 -3.36 -8.41
C ILE A 116 2.64 -2.67 -7.05
N SER A 117 2.29 -1.38 -7.01
CA SER A 117 1.96 -0.66 -5.78
C SER A 117 0.46 -0.42 -5.73
N SER A 118 -0.16 -0.87 -4.65
CA SER A 118 -1.59 -0.67 -4.37
C SER A 118 -1.82 0.13 -3.10
N ASN A 119 -0.82 0.83 -2.56
CA ASN A 119 -0.98 1.57 -1.31
C ASN A 119 -1.81 2.85 -1.51
N SER A 120 -2.69 3.14 -0.54
CA SER A 120 -3.53 4.33 -0.50
C SER A 120 -2.69 5.60 -0.35
N VAL A 121 -2.71 6.43 -1.39
CA VAL A 121 -2.00 7.73 -1.43
C VAL A 121 -2.64 8.78 -0.52
N GLU A 122 -3.89 8.59 -0.09
CA GLU A 122 -4.53 9.44 0.92
C GLU A 122 -3.82 9.31 2.28
N THR A 123 -3.42 8.09 2.64
CA THR A 123 -2.78 7.80 3.92
C THR A 123 -1.26 7.76 3.82
N HIS A 124 -0.73 7.38 2.65
CA HIS A 124 0.70 7.24 2.37
C HIS A 124 1.05 7.92 1.02
N PRO A 125 1.06 9.26 0.94
CA PRO A 125 1.30 9.99 -0.32
C PRO A 125 2.63 9.63 -1.01
N GLN A 126 3.63 9.20 -0.24
CA GLN A 126 4.93 8.77 -0.75
C GLN A 126 4.90 7.49 -1.60
N ASP A 127 3.80 6.73 -1.59
CA ASP A 127 3.61 5.57 -2.46
C ASP A 127 2.86 5.92 -3.76
N GLY A 128 2.62 7.20 -4.02
CA GLY A 128 1.90 7.66 -5.22
C GLY A 128 2.72 7.64 -6.51
N PRO A 129 2.05 7.83 -7.66
CA PRO A 129 2.64 7.67 -9.00
C PRO A 129 3.94 8.46 -9.23
N ASP A 130 4.01 9.72 -8.79
CA ASP A 130 5.20 10.56 -8.98
C ASP A 130 6.41 10.00 -8.22
N ALA A 131 6.20 9.56 -6.98
CA ALA A 131 7.23 8.96 -6.16
C ALA A 131 7.64 7.58 -6.69
N MET A 132 6.69 6.80 -7.22
CA MET A 132 6.98 5.52 -7.88
C MET A 132 7.83 5.71 -9.15
N ALA A 133 7.48 6.67 -10.01
CA ALA A 133 8.25 6.99 -11.21
C ALA A 133 9.67 7.45 -10.85
N LYS A 134 9.81 8.25 -9.78
CA LYS A 134 11.11 8.64 -9.25
C LYS A 134 11.92 7.43 -8.77
N ASP A 135 11.32 6.58 -7.92
CA ASP A 135 11.98 5.39 -7.35
C ASP A 135 12.46 4.44 -8.46
N ALA A 136 11.60 4.15 -9.44
CA ALA A 136 11.92 3.29 -10.57
C ALA A 136 13.05 3.86 -11.44
N ARG A 137 13.08 5.18 -11.65
CA ARG A 137 14.13 5.87 -12.42
C ARG A 137 15.47 5.86 -11.68
N GLU A 138 15.46 6.19 -10.38
CA GLU A 138 16.68 6.28 -9.57
C GLU A 138 17.34 4.92 -9.38
N LEU A 139 16.53 3.87 -9.14
CA LEU A 139 17.04 2.51 -9.00
C LEU A 139 17.27 1.82 -10.34
N GLY A 140 16.70 2.35 -11.44
CA GLY A 140 16.80 1.74 -12.77
C GLY A 140 16.20 0.34 -12.79
N TYR A 141 14.93 0.21 -12.40
CA TYR A 141 14.24 -1.07 -12.45
C TYR A 141 14.17 -1.60 -13.90
N PRO A 142 14.54 -2.87 -14.14
CA PRO A 142 14.47 -3.49 -15.47
C PRO A 142 13.08 -4.06 -15.78
N PHE A 143 12.08 -3.74 -14.97
CA PHE A 143 10.71 -4.23 -15.05
C PHE A 143 9.71 -3.09 -14.84
N PRO A 144 8.47 -3.22 -15.33
CA PRO A 144 7.43 -2.22 -15.08
C PRO A 144 7.04 -2.16 -13.60
N TYR A 145 6.88 -0.95 -13.07
CA TYR A 145 6.34 -0.70 -11.73
C TYR A 145 4.99 0.00 -11.84
N LEU A 146 3.92 -0.76 -11.65
CA LEU A 146 2.55 -0.39 -11.98
C LEU A 146 1.80 0.15 -10.77
N TYR A 147 0.86 1.07 -11.00
CA TYR A 147 0.03 1.65 -9.95
C TYR A 147 -1.39 1.13 -9.99
N ASP A 148 -1.78 0.39 -8.95
CA ASP A 148 -3.12 -0.13 -8.73
C ASP A 148 -3.93 0.85 -7.86
N ALA A 149 -4.50 1.85 -8.52
CA ALA A 149 -5.19 2.96 -7.85
C ALA A 149 -6.49 2.53 -7.17
N THR A 150 -7.18 1.51 -7.66
CA THR A 150 -8.47 1.05 -7.09
C THR A 150 -8.28 -0.02 -6.02
N GLN A 151 -7.10 -0.66 -5.99
CA GLN A 151 -6.75 -1.80 -5.15
C GLN A 151 -7.51 -3.08 -5.52
N ASP A 152 -8.16 -3.13 -6.69
CA ASP A 152 -8.87 -4.31 -7.17
C ASP A 152 -7.91 -5.44 -7.51
N VAL A 153 -6.74 -5.11 -8.08
CA VAL A 153 -5.73 -6.11 -8.42
C VAL A 153 -5.15 -6.71 -7.15
N ALA A 154 -4.81 -5.88 -6.15
CA ALA A 154 -4.41 -6.38 -4.83
C ALA A 154 -5.49 -7.25 -4.17
N ARG A 155 -6.77 -6.91 -4.29
CA ARG A 155 -7.88 -7.74 -3.78
C ARG A 155 -7.96 -9.08 -4.51
N ALA A 156 -7.86 -9.08 -5.83
CA ALA A 156 -7.94 -10.29 -6.63
C ALA A 156 -6.79 -11.27 -6.33
N PHE A 157 -5.59 -10.73 -6.07
CA PHE A 157 -4.42 -11.50 -5.62
C PHE A 157 -4.43 -11.83 -4.12
N LYS A 158 -5.43 -11.35 -3.35
CA LYS A 158 -5.53 -11.50 -1.90
C LYS A 158 -4.29 -11.00 -1.12
N VAL A 159 -3.69 -9.92 -1.60
CA VAL A 159 -2.48 -9.34 -1.00
C VAL A 159 -2.77 -8.91 0.43
N ALA A 160 -1.86 -9.23 1.34
CA ALA A 160 -1.97 -8.86 2.75
C ALA A 160 -0.86 -7.89 3.16
N CYS A 161 0.33 -8.01 2.59
CA CYS A 161 1.50 -7.26 3.02
C CYS A 161 2.38 -6.77 1.86
N THR A 162 3.36 -5.92 2.17
CA THR A 162 4.45 -5.58 1.25
C THR A 162 5.81 -5.77 1.93
N PRO A 163 6.77 -6.44 1.26
CA PRO A 163 6.67 -7.06 -0.07
C PRO A 163 5.91 -8.39 -0.06
N GLU A 164 5.28 -8.75 -1.18
CA GLU A 164 4.61 -10.04 -1.38
C GLU A 164 4.83 -10.53 -2.82
N PHE A 165 5.18 -11.82 -2.99
CA PHE A 165 5.70 -12.36 -4.26
C PHE A 165 4.90 -13.55 -4.76
N PHE A 166 4.56 -13.54 -6.04
CA PHE A 166 3.81 -14.59 -6.73
C PHE A 166 4.59 -15.02 -7.96
N VAL A 167 4.90 -16.31 -8.07
CA VAL A 167 5.46 -16.91 -9.29
C VAL A 167 4.39 -17.78 -9.92
N PHE A 168 4.17 -17.56 -11.20
CA PHE A 168 3.29 -18.34 -12.05
C PHE A 168 4.10 -19.10 -13.09
N ASP A 169 3.63 -20.29 -13.46
CA ASP A 169 4.15 -21.03 -14.61
C ASP A 169 3.69 -20.41 -15.95
N ALA A 170 4.07 -21.04 -17.06
CA ALA A 170 3.71 -20.60 -18.41
C ALA A 170 2.18 -20.62 -18.68
N ASP A 171 1.43 -21.44 -17.93
CA ASP A 171 -0.04 -21.50 -18.00
C ASP A 171 -0.71 -20.52 -17.03
N LEU A 172 0.07 -19.64 -16.39
CA LEU A 172 -0.37 -18.69 -15.37
C LEU A 172 -0.98 -19.37 -14.14
N GLY A 173 -0.61 -20.61 -13.84
CA GLY A 173 -0.91 -21.29 -12.59
C GLY A 173 0.10 -20.90 -11.50
N LEU A 174 -0.39 -20.55 -10.30
CA LEU A 174 0.46 -20.19 -9.17
C LEU A 174 1.32 -21.38 -8.76
N VAL A 175 2.63 -21.23 -8.78
CA VAL A 175 3.60 -22.28 -8.39
C VAL A 175 4.38 -21.91 -7.14
N TYR A 176 4.52 -20.62 -6.84
CA TYR A 176 5.11 -20.15 -5.59
C TYR A 176 4.43 -18.87 -5.11
N HIS A 177 4.11 -18.83 -3.82
CA HIS A 177 3.68 -17.63 -3.11
C HIS A 177 4.35 -17.64 -1.75
N GLY A 178 5.05 -16.56 -1.42
CA GLY A 178 5.82 -16.53 -0.19
C GLY A 178 6.89 -15.46 -0.18
N GLN A 179 7.85 -15.61 0.74
CA GLN A 179 8.91 -14.67 1.00
C GLN A 179 9.94 -14.59 -0.14
N PHE A 180 10.72 -13.51 -0.11
CA PHE A 180 11.92 -13.36 -0.93
C PHE A 180 13.06 -14.27 -0.44
N ASP A 181 13.39 -14.15 0.84
CA ASP A 181 14.40 -14.91 1.59
C ASP A 181 14.24 -14.68 3.10
N ASP A 182 15.25 -15.04 3.90
CA ASP A 182 15.31 -14.86 5.36
C ASP A 182 15.64 -13.42 5.84
N SER A 183 15.95 -12.49 4.94
CA SER A 183 16.33 -11.13 5.33
C SER A 183 15.14 -10.34 5.88
N ARG A 184 15.37 -9.61 6.98
CA ARG A 184 14.35 -8.78 7.64
C ARG A 184 15.03 -7.52 8.15
N PRO A 185 14.32 -6.39 8.27
CA PRO A 185 14.88 -5.20 8.88
C PRO A 185 15.48 -5.52 10.26
N LYS A 186 16.76 -5.17 10.46
CA LYS A 186 17.50 -5.33 11.73
C LYS A 186 17.87 -6.77 12.13
N ASN A 187 17.70 -7.79 11.28
CA ASN A 187 18.13 -9.16 11.60
C ASN A 187 19.56 -9.51 11.16
N GLY A 188 20.25 -8.60 10.46
CA GLY A 188 21.65 -8.78 10.03
C GLY A 188 21.85 -9.73 8.85
N VAL A 189 20.78 -10.25 8.25
CA VAL A 189 20.85 -11.12 7.08
C VAL A 189 20.82 -10.30 5.80
N THR A 190 21.84 -10.45 4.95
CA THR A 190 21.90 -9.79 3.63
C THR A 190 20.86 -10.40 2.68
N PRO A 191 20.05 -9.58 1.99
CA PRO A 191 19.14 -10.06 0.96
C PRO A 191 19.85 -10.75 -0.20
N THR A 192 19.37 -11.92 -0.58
CA THR A 192 19.86 -12.77 -1.68
C THR A 192 18.75 -13.22 -2.63
N GLY A 193 17.51 -13.27 -2.15
CA GLY A 193 16.37 -13.85 -2.86
C GLY A 193 16.37 -15.37 -2.87
N LYS A 194 17.13 -16.03 -1.99
CA LYS A 194 17.34 -17.49 -1.98
C LYS A 194 16.06 -18.31 -2.21
N ASP A 195 14.99 -18.05 -1.47
CA ASP A 195 13.74 -18.80 -1.57
C ASP A 195 13.03 -18.52 -2.91
N LEU A 196 12.94 -17.25 -3.31
CA LEU A 196 12.33 -16.86 -4.59
C LEU A 196 13.13 -17.39 -5.80
N ARG A 197 14.47 -17.34 -5.74
CA ARG A 197 15.37 -17.87 -6.76
C ARG A 197 15.20 -19.37 -6.91
N ALA A 198 15.12 -20.11 -5.80
CA ALA A 198 14.89 -21.55 -5.82
C ALA A 198 13.55 -21.90 -6.50
N ALA A 199 12.49 -21.11 -6.28
CA ALA A 199 11.22 -21.28 -6.97
C ALA A 199 11.33 -21.01 -8.48
N LEU A 200 11.94 -19.90 -8.86
CA LEU A 200 12.11 -19.55 -10.28
C LEU A 200 13.01 -20.56 -11.00
N ASP A 201 14.09 -21.03 -10.38
CA ASP A 201 14.97 -22.06 -10.94
C ASP A 201 14.23 -23.38 -11.15
N ALA A 202 13.42 -23.81 -10.19
CA ALA A 202 12.62 -25.02 -10.30
C ALA A 202 11.64 -24.94 -11.48
N VAL A 203 10.89 -23.84 -11.60
CA VAL A 203 9.91 -23.65 -12.68
C VAL A 203 10.59 -23.62 -14.05
N LEU A 204 11.72 -22.92 -14.16
CA LEU A 204 12.51 -22.88 -15.40
C LEU A 204 13.11 -24.24 -15.78
N ALA A 205 13.33 -25.12 -14.81
CA ALA A 205 13.78 -26.50 -15.01
C ALA A 205 12.62 -27.50 -15.21
N GLY A 206 11.37 -27.03 -15.23
CA GLY A 206 10.18 -27.90 -15.31
C GLY A 206 9.98 -28.78 -14.06
N GLN A 207 10.50 -28.34 -12.91
CA GLN A 207 10.38 -29.03 -11.62
C GLN A 207 9.37 -28.32 -10.72
N PRO A 208 8.74 -29.04 -9.77
CA PRO A 208 7.90 -28.42 -8.76
C PRO A 208 8.68 -27.40 -7.92
N ALA A 209 8.13 -26.20 -7.76
CA ALA A 209 8.70 -25.20 -6.87
C ALA A 209 8.61 -25.66 -5.40
N PRO A 210 9.60 -25.33 -4.55
CA PRO A 210 9.51 -25.60 -3.12
C PRO A 210 8.33 -24.82 -2.50
N LYS A 211 7.75 -25.37 -1.43
CA LYS A 211 6.69 -24.68 -0.69
C LYS A 211 7.22 -23.36 -0.14
N GLY A 212 6.55 -22.26 -0.47
CA GLY A 212 6.87 -20.93 0.05
C GLY A 212 6.57 -20.82 1.54
N ARG A 213 7.47 -20.13 2.26
CA ARG A 213 7.14 -19.57 3.58
C ARG A 213 6.42 -18.25 3.38
N PRO A 214 5.44 -17.88 4.23
CA PRO A 214 4.74 -16.61 4.08
C PRO A 214 5.69 -15.42 3.99
N SER A 215 5.37 -14.48 3.09
CA SER A 215 5.98 -13.16 3.11
C SER A 215 5.64 -12.46 4.42
N ILE A 216 6.54 -11.61 4.91
CA ILE A 216 6.32 -10.80 6.10
C ILE A 216 6.66 -9.36 5.78
N GLY A 217 5.74 -8.46 6.10
CA GLY A 217 5.91 -7.05 5.80
C GLY A 217 4.94 -6.15 6.56
N CYS A 218 4.89 -4.89 6.13
CA CYS A 218 3.81 -4.01 6.57
C CYS A 218 2.53 -4.46 5.88
N ASN A 219 1.39 -4.42 6.58
CA ASN A 219 0.08 -4.57 5.93
C ASN A 219 -0.05 -3.62 4.73
N LEU A 220 -0.71 -4.08 3.67
CA LEU A 220 -1.12 -3.23 2.56
C LEU A 220 -1.93 -2.04 3.07
N LYS A 221 -1.71 -0.87 2.49
CA LYS A 221 -2.41 0.36 2.88
C LYS A 221 -3.71 0.48 2.10
N TRP A 222 -4.72 -0.29 2.50
CA TRP A 222 -6.07 -0.18 1.96
C TRP A 222 -6.61 1.25 2.05
N HIS A 223 -7.45 1.65 1.10
CA HIS A 223 -8.20 2.90 1.21
C HIS A 223 -9.09 2.85 2.45
N PRO A 224 -9.27 3.99 3.16
CA PRO A 224 -10.08 4.01 4.37
C PRO A 224 -11.48 3.42 4.13
N GLY A 225 -11.84 2.36 4.87
CA GLY A 225 -13.14 1.70 4.75
C GLY A 225 -13.28 0.73 3.58
N GLN A 226 -12.17 0.40 2.90
CA GLN A 226 -12.10 -0.55 1.78
C GLN A 226 -11.22 -1.76 2.10
N GLU A 227 -10.99 -2.02 3.39
CA GLU A 227 -10.26 -3.20 3.86
C GLU A 227 -11.03 -4.49 3.50
N PRO A 228 -10.35 -5.52 2.96
CA PRO A 228 -10.97 -6.81 2.68
C PRO A 228 -11.28 -7.58 3.97
N ASP A 229 -12.10 -8.63 3.87
CA ASP A 229 -12.50 -9.48 4.99
C ASP A 229 -11.33 -10.23 5.66
N TRP A 230 -10.25 -10.51 4.93
CA TRP A 230 -9.02 -11.06 5.51
C TRP A 230 -8.15 -10.03 6.23
N TYR A 231 -8.42 -8.72 6.11
CA TYR A 231 -7.56 -7.71 6.72
C TYR A 231 -7.43 -7.88 8.24
N GLY A 232 -6.18 -7.87 8.72
CA GLY A 232 -5.87 -8.01 10.13
C GLY A 232 -5.88 -9.44 10.67
N THR A 233 -6.33 -10.44 9.90
CA THR A 233 -6.34 -11.84 10.34
C THR A 233 -4.94 -12.49 10.31
N GLN A 234 -3.99 -11.89 9.59
CA GLN A 234 -2.61 -12.34 9.40
C GLN A 234 -1.61 -11.50 10.22
N GLN A 235 -2.09 -10.75 11.23
CA GLN A 235 -1.19 -9.98 12.07
C GLN A 235 -0.28 -10.90 12.87
N VAL A 236 1.03 -10.66 12.76
CA VAL A 236 2.03 -11.38 13.54
C VAL A 236 1.92 -10.94 14.99
N LYS A 237 1.48 -11.86 15.85
CA LYS A 237 1.45 -11.62 17.30
C LYS A 237 2.89 -11.59 17.82
N LYS A 238 3.20 -10.56 18.61
CA LYS A 238 4.48 -10.44 19.31
C LYS A 238 4.60 -11.43 20.44
#